data_AF-A0A934QZI3-F1
#
_entry.id   AF-A0A934QZI3-F1
#
_cell.length_a   1.000
_cell.length_b   1.000
_cell.length_c   1.000
_cell.angle_alpha   90.00
_cell.angle_beta   90.00
_cell.angle_gamma   90.00
#
_symmetry.space_group_name_H-M   'P 1'
#
loop_
_entity.id
_entity.type
_entity.pdbx_description
1 polymer ?
#
loop_
_entity_poly.entity_id
_entity_poly.type
_entity_poly.pdbx_seq_one_letter_code
_entity_poly.pdbx_strand_id
1 'polypeptide(L)'
;LPNSHRGRAVSIFLKGSAFATIIAGPFSGLLLGMDGFAGVTGWHWMFAIQGGMALVFAPLMYRLTMNSVQEVPWLSAAVKSALAEDLRQEQA
;
A
#
# COMPACT_ATOMS: atom_id res chain seq x y z
N LEU A 1 -2.88 -0.29 23.08
CA LEU A 1 -2.60 0.59 21.93
C LEU A 1 -3.09 1.99 22.29
N PRO A 2 -2.21 2.90 22.71
CA PRO A 2 -2.59 4.28 23.06
C PRO A 2 -3.26 4.99 21.87
N ASN A 3 -4.32 5.76 22.15
CA ASN A 3 -5.22 6.33 21.14
C ASN A 3 -4.55 7.31 20.16
N SER A 4 -3.41 7.91 20.51
CA SER A 4 -2.74 8.96 19.71
C SER A 4 -2.03 8.43 18.45
N HIS A 5 -1.56 7.19 18.46
CA HIS A 5 -0.85 6.60 17.32
C HIS A 5 -1.78 6.03 16.23
N ARG A 6 -3.02 5.71 16.59
CA ARG A 6 -4.05 5.22 15.64
C ARG A 6 -4.43 6.28 14.62
N GLY A 7 -4.53 7.55 15.04
CA GLY A 7 -4.86 8.67 14.15
C GLY A 7 -3.84 8.84 13.02
N ARG A 8 -2.55 8.68 13.32
CA ARG A 8 -1.47 8.79 12.33
C ARG A 8 -1.46 7.61 11.36
N ALA A 9 -1.61 6.38 11.87
CA ALA A 9 -1.73 5.19 11.02
C ALA A 9 -2.94 5.26 10.08
N VAL A 10 -4.09 5.67 10.60
CA VAL A 10 -5.33 5.87 9.82
C VAL A 10 -5.13 6.96 8.76
N SER A 11 -4.45 8.07 9.09
CA SER A 11 -4.18 9.14 8.11
C SER A 11 -3.29 8.67 6.95
N ILE A 12 -2.31 7.80 7.21
CA ILE A 12 -1.43 7.25 6.17
C ILE A 12 -2.21 6.26 5.31
N PHE A 13 -3.01 5.39 5.94
CA PHE A 13 -3.88 4.46 5.22
C PHE A 13 -4.89 5.19 4.33
N LEU A 14 -5.50 6.26 4.83
CA LEU A 14 -6.49 7.05 4.09
C LEU A 14 -5.87 7.76 2.88
N LYS A 15 -4.66 8.32 3.05
CA LYS A 15 -3.90 8.89 1.92
C LYS A 15 -3.57 7.83 0.86
N GLY A 16 -3.14 6.64 1.29
CA GLY A 16 -2.87 5.52 0.39
C GLY A 16 -4.13 5.07 -0.36
N SER A 17 -5.25 4.93 0.34
CA SER A 17 -6.54 4.55 -0.24
C SER A 17 -7.05 5.57 -1.26
N ALA A 18 -7.01 6.86 -0.94
CA ALA A 18 -7.40 7.92 -1.87
C ALA A 18 -6.53 7.92 -3.14
N PHE A 19 -5.22 7.72 -2.98
CA PHE A 19 -4.30 7.64 -4.11
C PHE A 19 -4.56 6.40 -4.99
N ALA A 20 -4.85 5.25 -4.38
CA ALA A 20 -5.18 4.03 -5.10
C ALA A 20 -6.44 4.22 -5.99
N THR A 21 -7.47 4.89 -5.49
CA THR A 21 -8.69 5.17 -6.25
C THR A 21 -8.43 6.06 -7.46
N ILE A 22 -7.57 7.08 -7.32
CA ILE A 22 -7.21 7.99 -8.42
C ILE A 22 -6.51 7.22 -9.55
N ILE A 23 -5.69 6.23 -9.22
CA ILE A 23 -4.95 5.41 -10.19
C ILE A 23 -5.83 4.31 -10.78
N ALA A 24 -6.74 3.73 -9.99
CA ALA A 24 -7.56 2.60 -10.40
C ALA A 24 -8.43 2.88 -11.64
N GLY A 25 -8.94 4.11 -11.77
CA GLY A 25 -9.75 4.55 -12.92
C GLY A 25 -8.97 4.50 -14.25
N PRO A 26 -7.91 5.30 -14.40
CA PRO A 26 -7.06 5.26 -15.60
C PRO A 26 -6.46 3.88 -15.87
N PHE A 27 -6.03 3.16 -14.82
CA PHE A 27 -5.47 1.82 -14.95
C PHE A 27 -6.48 0.83 -15.54
N SER A 28 -7.73 0.87 -15.05
CA SER A 28 -8.81 0.04 -15.61
C SER A 28 -9.15 0.44 -17.05
N GLY A 29 -9.17 1.74 -17.36
CA GLY A 29 -9.41 2.24 -18.71
C GLY A 29 -8.34 1.82 -19.71
N LEU A 30 -7.06 1.82 -19.32
CA LEU A 30 -5.95 1.34 -20.14
C LEU A 30 -6.07 -0.16 -20.44
N LEU A 31 -6.46 -0.96 -19.46
CA LEU A 31 -6.65 -2.41 -19.62
C LEU A 31 -7.85 -2.74 -20.50
N LEU A 32 -8.96 -2.03 -20.34
CA LEU A 32 -10.12 -2.12 -21.24
C LEU A 32 -9.77 -1.65 -22.65
N GLY A 33 -8.86 -0.69 -22.80
CA GLY A 33 -8.33 -0.26 -24.10
C GLY A 33 -7.48 -1.32 -24.82
N MET A 34 -7.08 -2.40 -24.14
CA MET A 34 -6.40 -3.55 -24.76
C MET A 34 -7.39 -4.55 -25.39
N ASP A 35 -8.67 -4.18 -25.55
CA ASP A 35 -9.66 -5.01 -26.22
C ASP A 35 -9.21 -5.33 -27.67
N GLY A 36 -9.13 -6.63 -27.98
CA GLY A 36 -8.64 -7.11 -29.28
C GLY A 36 -7.13 -7.36 -29.36
N PHE A 37 -6.35 -7.03 -28.33
CA PHE A 37 -4.94 -7.42 -28.26
C PHE A 37 -4.84 -8.95 -28.10
N ALA A 38 -4.21 -9.61 -29.09
CA ALA A 38 -4.17 -11.07 -29.24
C ALA A 38 -5.53 -11.78 -29.43
N GLY A 39 -6.58 -11.05 -29.86
CA GLY A 39 -7.93 -11.62 -30.07
C GLY A 39 -8.69 -11.89 -28.77
N VAL A 40 -8.22 -11.37 -27.64
CA VAL A 40 -8.81 -11.57 -26.32
C VAL A 40 -9.53 -10.29 -25.88
N THR A 41 -10.70 -10.43 -25.26
CA THR A 41 -11.46 -9.30 -24.71
C THR A 41 -10.70 -8.63 -23.56
N GLY A 42 -10.73 -7.29 -23.48
CA GLY A 42 -9.92 -6.50 -22.53
C GLY A 42 -10.15 -6.85 -21.06
N TRP A 43 -11.35 -7.33 -20.71
CA TRP A 43 -11.66 -7.76 -19.34
C TRP A 43 -10.84 -8.98 -18.87
N HIS A 44 -10.40 -9.87 -19.77
CA HIS A 44 -9.51 -10.97 -19.41
C HIS A 44 -8.12 -10.46 -19.01
N TRP A 45 -7.61 -9.44 -19.72
CA TRP A 45 -6.36 -8.77 -19.38
C TRP A 45 -6.46 -8.09 -18.01
N MET A 46 -7.61 -7.51 -17.68
CA MET A 46 -7.85 -6.96 -16.34
C MET A 46 -7.69 -8.01 -15.25
N PHE A 47 -8.31 -9.19 -15.39
CA PHE A 47 -8.17 -10.26 -14.40
C PHE A 47 -6.77 -10.88 -14.36
N ALA A 48 -6.15 -11.10 -15.51
CA ALA A 48 -4.81 -11.68 -15.58
C ALA A 48 -3.78 -10.76 -14.91
N ILE A 49 -3.84 -9.46 -15.21
CA ILE A 49 -2.89 -8.48 -14.68
C ILE A 49 -3.20 -8.17 -13.21
N GLN A 50 -4.45 -7.87 -12.85
CA GLN A 50 -4.81 -7.58 -11.45
C GLN A 50 -4.65 -8.80 -10.55
N GLY A 51 -5.09 -9.97 -11.02
CA GLY A 51 -4.94 -11.24 -10.32
C GLY A 51 -3.47 -11.64 -10.19
N GLY A 52 -2.68 -11.48 -11.26
CA GLY A 52 -1.24 -11.71 -11.23
C GLY A 52 -0.53 -10.78 -10.24
N MET A 53 -0.85 -9.49 -10.24
CA MET A 53 -0.33 -8.53 -9.27
C MET A 53 -0.69 -8.94 -7.84
N ALA A 54 -1.94 -9.32 -7.56
CA ALA A 54 -2.34 -9.79 -6.24
C ALA A 54 -1.54 -11.03 -5.78
N LEU A 55 -1.30 -11.97 -6.70
CA LEU A 55 -0.51 -13.18 -6.43
C LEU A 55 0.96 -12.85 -6.09
N VAL A 56 1.52 -11.80 -6.68
CA VAL A 56 2.88 -11.32 -6.40
C VAL A 56 2.92 -10.50 -5.11
N PHE A 57 1.94 -9.62 -4.88
CA PHE A 57 1.87 -8.79 -3.69
C PHE A 57 1.57 -9.58 -2.42
N ALA A 58 0.81 -10.67 -2.49
CA ALA A 58 0.50 -11.50 -1.32
C ALA A 58 1.76 -12.02 -0.57
N PRO A 59 2.70 -12.74 -1.22
CA PRO A 59 3.94 -13.17 -0.55
C PRO A 59 4.88 -12.01 -0.24
N LEU A 60 4.87 -10.94 -1.05
CA LEU A 60 5.68 -9.75 -0.80
C LEU A 60 5.23 -9.03 0.48
N MET A 61 3.93 -8.81 0.65
CA MET A 61 3.34 -8.20 1.85
C MET A 61 3.53 -9.10 3.07
N TYR A 62 3.41 -10.43 2.90
CA TYR A 62 3.74 -11.38 3.96
C TYR A 62 5.18 -11.22 4.45
N ARG A 63 6.14 -11.01 3.54
CA ARG A 63 7.55 -10.75 3.92
C ARG A 63 7.82 -9.34 4.43
N LEU A 64 7.10 -8.33 3.92
CA LEU A 64 7.27 -6.93 4.30
C LEU A 64 6.57 -6.55 5.61
N THR A 65 5.70 -7.42 6.13
CA THR A 65 5.09 -7.26 7.44
C THR A 65 6.16 -7.49 8.51
N MET A 66 6.91 -6.44 8.82
CA MET A 66 7.91 -6.43 9.88
C MET A 66 7.23 -6.20 11.22
N ASN A 67 7.55 -7.02 12.22
CA ASN A 67 6.92 -7.01 13.54
C ASN A 67 7.29 -5.79 14.40
N SER A 68 8.23 -4.93 13.96
CA SER A 68 8.73 -3.80 14.74
C SER A 68 8.98 -2.56 13.87
N VAL A 69 8.58 -1.39 14.38
CA VAL A 69 8.73 -0.09 13.68
C VAL A 69 10.20 0.32 13.52
N GLN A 70 11.10 -0.24 14.33
CA GLN A 70 12.54 0.07 14.30
C GLN A 70 13.25 -0.53 13.07
N GLU A 71 12.73 -1.62 12.50
CA GLU A 71 13.35 -2.32 11.37
C GLU A 71 12.92 -1.79 9.99
N VAL A 72 12.03 -0.80 9.94
CA VAL A 72 11.37 -0.38 8.70
C VAL A 72 12.29 0.50 7.85
N PRO A 73 12.82 0.04 6.70
CA PRO A 73 13.77 0.82 5.90
C PRO A 73 13.10 1.92 5.07
N TRP A 74 11.79 1.82 4.81
CA TRP A 74 11.04 2.80 4.02
C TRP A 74 10.57 4.02 4.83
N LEU A 75 10.72 3.99 6.17
CA LEU A 75 10.34 5.10 7.04
C LEU A 75 11.47 6.14 7.06
N SER A 76 11.18 7.38 6.66
CA SER A 76 12.19 8.44 6.63
C SER A 76 12.74 8.72 8.04
N ALA A 77 14.02 9.10 8.11
CA ALA A 77 14.72 9.33 9.37
C ALA A 77 14.00 10.34 10.28
N ALA A 78 13.35 11.36 9.70
CA ALA A 78 12.57 12.36 10.44
C ALA A 78 11.30 11.78 11.09
N VAL A 79 10.68 10.78 10.46
CA VAL A 79 9.52 10.08 11.03
C VAL A 79 9.96 9.11 12.12
N LYS A 80 11.12 8.45 11.94
CA LYS A 80 11.73 7.59 12.96
C LYS A 80 12.12 8.36 14.22
N SER A 81 12.73 9.54 14.07
CA SER A 81 13.14 10.36 15.22
C SER A 81 11.94 10.91 15.98
N ALA A 82 10.90 11.37 15.29
CA ALA A 82 9.67 11.82 15.93
C ALA A 82 8.98 10.69 16.71
N LEU A 83 8.92 9.49 16.13
CA LEU A 83 8.32 8.34 16.80
C LEU A 83 9.17 7.81 17.97
N ALA A 84 10.50 7.89 17.87
CA ALA A 84 11.41 7.55 18.96
C ALA A 84 11.39 8.57 20.10
N GLU A 85 10.98 9.81 19.84
CA GLU A 85 10.70 10.81 20.87
C GLU A 85 9.36 10.53 21.56
N ASP A 86 8.30 10.30 20.78
CA ASP A 86 6.96 9.99 21.30
C ASP A 86 6.97 8.72 22.18
N LEU A 87 7.67 7.66 21.75
CA LEU A 87 7.83 6.42 22.52
C LEU A 87 8.60 6.63 23.83
N ARG A 88 9.57 7.55 23.85
CA ARG A 88 10.37 7.86 25.05
C ARG A 88 9.56 8.65 26.07
N GLN A 89 8.64 9.49 25.61
CA GLN A 89 7.71 10.21 26.49
C GLN A 89 6.61 9.29 27.06
N GLU A 90 6.25 8.21 26.37
CA GLU A 90 5.26 7.23 26.86
C GLU A 90 5.83 6.25 27.91
N GLN A 91 7.16 6.15 28.02
CA GLN A 91 7.85 5.28 29.00
C GLN A 91 8.35 6.01 30.25
N ALA A 92 8.09 7.31 30.39
CA ALA A 92 8.40 8.12 31.56
C ALA A 92 7.13 8.38 32.39
#